data_AF-A0A382I5Y3-F1
#
_entry.id   AF-A0A382I5Y3-F1
#
_cell.length_a   1.000
_cell.length_b   1.000
_cell.length_c   1.000
_cell.angle_alpha   90.00
_cell.angle_beta   90.00
_cell.angle_gamma   90.00
#
_symmetry.space_group_name_H-M   'P 1'
#
loop_
_entity.id
_entity.type
_entity.pdbx_description
1 polymer ?
#
loop_
_entity_poly.entity_id
_entity_poly.type
_entity_poly.pdbx_seq_one_letter_code
_entity_poly.pdbx_strand_id
1 'polypeptide(L)'
;MSSVMPTYGRVDISFTSGQGPYLYTAEGDQYLDFTSGIAVTGLGHAHPHLVKALTNQVNQLWHTSNLYVIAEQERLAARLCEKSFANLVFFCNSGAEAMEGVIKTARKFHSHNGNPERYRIIVFSGAFHGRTLATISASDSPKGQEGFGPMTEG
;
A
#
# COMPACT_ATOMS: atom_id res chain seq x y z
N MET A 1 -22.96 18.63 -6.80
CA MET A 1 -21.73 18.80 -5.99
C MET A 1 -21.16 17.41 -5.72
N SER A 2 -19.84 17.25 -5.76
CA SER A 2 -19.21 15.96 -5.43
C SER A 2 -19.41 15.65 -3.95
N SER A 3 -19.73 14.40 -3.61
CA SER A 3 -19.77 13.89 -2.24
C SER A 3 -18.39 13.40 -1.75
N VAL A 4 -17.34 13.53 -2.58
CA VAL A 4 -15.98 13.11 -2.23
C VAL A 4 -15.22 14.27 -1.62
N MET A 5 -14.57 14.04 -0.47
CA MET A 5 -13.73 15.03 0.21
C MET A 5 -12.62 15.55 -0.74
N PRO A 6 -12.36 16.87 -0.80
CA PRO A 6 -11.42 17.47 -1.75
C PRO A 6 -9.95 17.33 -1.31
N THR A 7 -9.47 16.09 -1.18
CA THR A 7 -8.10 15.76 -0.73
C THR A 7 -7.08 15.65 -1.86
N TYR A 8 -7.50 15.82 -3.12
CA TYR A 8 -6.65 15.70 -4.31
C TYR A 8 -6.95 16.80 -5.33
N GLY A 9 -5.91 17.33 -5.97
CA GLY A 9 -6.04 18.17 -7.17
C GLY A 9 -6.32 17.30 -8.39
N ARG A 10 -7.60 17.04 -8.67
CA ARG A 10 -8.02 16.16 -9.78
C ARG A 10 -7.99 16.91 -11.10
N VAL A 11 -7.59 16.21 -12.16
CA VAL A 11 -7.82 16.64 -13.55
C VAL A 11 -9.25 16.26 -13.94
N ASP A 12 -9.91 17.09 -14.74
CA ASP A 12 -11.29 16.86 -15.21
C ASP A 12 -11.33 15.87 -16.37
N ILE A 13 -11.00 14.60 -16.07
CA ILE A 13 -11.04 13.47 -16.99
C ILE A 13 -11.52 12.23 -16.24
N SER A 14 -12.29 11.38 -16.92
CA SER A 14 -12.79 10.11 -16.38
C SER A 14 -12.51 8.98 -17.36
N PHE A 15 -12.08 7.84 -16.83
CA PHE A 15 -11.84 6.63 -17.61
C PHE A 15 -12.89 5.57 -17.28
N THR A 16 -13.43 4.92 -18.33
CA THR A 16 -14.45 3.89 -18.22
C THR A 16 -13.87 2.48 -18.29
N SER A 17 -12.73 2.32 -18.94
CA SER A 17 -12.04 1.04 -19.05
C SER A 17 -10.53 1.21 -19.26
N GLY A 18 -9.79 0.12 -19.08
CA GLY A 18 -8.38 0.05 -19.40
C GLY A 18 -7.99 -1.35 -19.83
N GLN A 19 -7.03 -1.44 -20.75
CA GLN A 19 -6.50 -2.69 -21.27
C GLN A 19 -5.01 -2.56 -21.54
N GLY A 20 -4.19 -3.39 -20.88
CA GLY A 20 -2.75 -3.31 -20.98
C GLY A 20 -2.26 -1.92 -20.56
N PRO A 21 -1.44 -1.21 -21.36
CA PRO A 21 -0.95 0.12 -21.00
C PRO A 21 -1.93 1.25 -21.35
N TYR A 22 -3.16 0.95 -21.79
CA TYR A 22 -4.10 1.97 -22.27
C TYR A 22 -5.30 2.16 -21.34
N LEU A 23 -5.79 3.40 -21.31
CA LEU A 23 -7.03 3.84 -20.67
C LEU A 23 -7.97 4.44 -21.72
N TYR A 24 -9.27 4.29 -21.51
CA TYR A 24 -10.31 4.77 -22.44
C TYR A 24 -11.35 5.63 -21.72
N THR A 25 -11.72 6.76 -22.30
CA THR A 25 -12.80 7.63 -21.79
C THR A 25 -14.18 7.10 -22.21
N ALA A 26 -15.26 7.74 -21.77
CA ALA A 26 -16.62 7.37 -22.21
C ALA A 26 -16.88 7.71 -23.68
N GLU A 27 -16.20 8.75 -24.17
CA GLU A 27 -16.26 9.26 -25.54
C GLU A 27 -15.42 8.41 -26.52
N GLY A 28 -14.63 7.47 -25.98
CA GLY A 28 -13.79 6.54 -26.75
C GLY A 28 -12.34 6.99 -26.95
N ASP A 29 -11.92 8.10 -26.33
CA ASP A 29 -10.54 8.57 -26.42
C ASP A 29 -9.58 7.60 -25.72
N GLN A 30 -8.47 7.30 -26.38
CA GLN A 30 -7.44 6.38 -25.87
C GLN A 30 -6.24 7.14 -25.32
N TYR A 31 -5.81 6.77 -24.12
CA TYR A 31 -4.65 7.34 -23.43
C TYR A 31 -3.61 6.26 -23.14
N LEU A 32 -2.35 6.52 -23.47
CA LEU A 32 -1.22 5.70 -23.03
C LEU A 32 -0.87 6.07 -21.58
N ASP A 33 -0.94 5.11 -20.67
CA ASP A 33 -0.80 5.34 -19.23
C ASP A 33 0.66 5.20 -18.76
N PHE A 34 1.36 6.34 -18.69
CA PHE A 34 2.68 6.43 -18.05
C PHE A 34 2.62 6.74 -16.55
N THR A 35 1.42 6.85 -15.96
CA THR A 35 1.25 7.09 -14.53
C THR A 35 1.13 5.78 -13.75
N SER A 36 0.56 4.74 -14.39
CA SER A 36 0.22 3.45 -13.79
C SER A 36 -0.53 3.58 -12.46
N GLY A 37 -1.38 4.61 -12.34
CA GLY A 37 -2.07 4.92 -11.09
C GLY A 37 -1.13 5.15 -9.91
N ILE A 38 -0.04 5.90 -10.11
CA ILE A 38 1.06 6.06 -9.15
C ILE A 38 1.79 4.73 -8.95
N ALA A 39 2.30 4.16 -10.04
CA ALA A 39 3.10 2.92 -10.07
C ALA A 39 2.41 1.67 -9.47
N VAL A 40 1.07 1.63 -9.41
CA VAL A 40 0.28 0.51 -8.90
C VAL A 40 0.03 -0.55 -9.98
N THR A 41 -0.41 -0.13 -11.17
CA THR A 41 -0.79 -1.05 -12.27
C THR A 41 0.41 -1.45 -13.12
N GLY A 42 1.49 -1.93 -12.49
CA GLY A 42 2.75 -2.26 -13.17
C GLY A 42 2.67 -3.39 -14.22
N LEU A 43 1.60 -4.18 -14.23
CA LEU A 43 1.30 -5.19 -15.26
C LEU A 43 0.24 -4.72 -16.26
N GLY A 44 -0.11 -3.43 -16.24
CA GLY A 44 -1.20 -2.86 -17.02
C GLY A 44 -2.59 -3.12 -16.43
N HIS A 45 -3.58 -2.52 -17.08
CA HIS A 45 -4.99 -2.62 -16.74
C HIS A 45 -5.60 -3.93 -17.25
N ALA A 46 -6.47 -4.54 -16.43
CA ALA A 46 -7.22 -5.75 -16.76
C ALA A 46 -6.37 -6.91 -17.35
N HIS A 47 -5.14 -7.09 -16.84
CA HIS A 47 -4.24 -8.15 -17.32
C HIS A 47 -4.92 -9.54 -17.24
N PRO A 48 -5.04 -10.31 -18.34
CA PRO A 48 -5.86 -11.53 -18.39
C PRO A 48 -5.53 -12.56 -17.31
N HIS A 49 -4.25 -12.71 -16.95
CA HIS A 49 -3.84 -13.60 -15.88
C HIS A 49 -4.36 -13.15 -14.50
N LEU A 50 -4.33 -11.84 -14.21
CA LEU A 50 -4.80 -11.29 -12.94
C LEU A 50 -6.32 -11.35 -12.85
N VAL A 51 -7.02 -11.02 -13.94
CA VAL A 51 -8.49 -11.13 -14.03
C VAL A 51 -8.91 -12.57 -13.76
N LYS A 52 -8.30 -13.55 -14.43
CA LYS A 52 -8.60 -14.97 -14.19
C LYS A 52 -8.34 -15.40 -12.75
N ALA A 53 -7.21 -15.02 -12.16
CA ALA A 53 -6.87 -15.36 -10.78
C ALA A 53 -7.88 -14.77 -9.78
N LEU A 54 -8.23 -13.49 -9.95
CA LEU A 54 -9.23 -12.80 -9.14
C LEU A 54 -10.60 -13.47 -9.29
N THR A 55 -11.11 -13.65 -10.51
CA THR A 55 -12.42 -14.25 -10.77
C THR A 55 -12.52 -15.67 -10.22
N ASN A 56 -11.45 -16.46 -10.30
CA ASN A 56 -11.43 -17.80 -9.73
C ASN A 56 -11.57 -17.77 -8.20
N GLN A 57 -10.82 -16.89 -7.51
CA GLN A 57 -10.83 -16.82 -6.05
C GLN A 57 -12.10 -16.16 -5.51
N VAL A 58 -12.55 -15.07 -6.14
CA VAL A 58 -13.70 -14.28 -5.71
C VAL A 58 -15.02 -15.08 -5.78
N ASN A 59 -15.12 -16.03 -6.70
CA ASN A 59 -16.28 -16.93 -6.79
C ASN A 59 -16.24 -18.07 -5.76
N GLN A 60 -15.14 -18.22 -5.01
CA GLN A 60 -14.97 -19.25 -4.00
C GLN A 60 -15.01 -18.67 -2.57
N LEU A 61 -14.13 -17.71 -2.27
CA LEU A 61 -13.96 -17.19 -0.91
C LEU A 61 -13.18 -15.86 -0.92
N TRP A 62 -13.65 -14.89 -0.13
CA TRP A 62 -13.07 -13.55 -0.05
C TRP A 62 -12.26 -13.34 1.24
N HIS A 63 -12.87 -13.59 2.39
CA HIS A 63 -12.30 -13.20 3.68
C HIS A 63 -12.77 -14.11 4.80
N THR A 64 -11.82 -14.53 5.65
CA THR A 64 -12.07 -15.37 6.82
C THR A 64 -11.45 -14.81 8.09
N SER A 65 -10.92 -13.58 8.08
CA SER A 65 -10.00 -13.05 9.08
C SER A 65 -8.69 -13.87 9.20
N ASN A 66 -7.81 -13.45 10.11
CA ASN A 66 -6.54 -14.15 10.41
C ASN A 66 -6.70 -15.31 11.41
N LEU A 67 -7.93 -15.68 11.78
CA LEU A 67 -8.19 -16.76 12.75
C LEU A 67 -7.99 -18.16 12.17
N TYR A 68 -7.92 -18.29 10.84
CA TYR A 68 -7.83 -19.58 10.15
C TYR A 68 -6.62 -19.61 9.21
N VAL A 69 -6.21 -20.82 8.84
CA VAL A 69 -5.17 -21.02 7.83
C VAL A 69 -5.71 -20.63 6.46
N ILE A 70 -4.97 -19.76 5.77
CA ILE A 70 -5.30 -19.31 4.42
C ILE A 70 -4.24 -19.86 3.47
N ALA A 71 -4.57 -20.94 2.75
CA ALA A 71 -3.60 -21.65 1.90
C ALA A 71 -2.94 -20.76 0.84
N GLU A 72 -3.69 -19.83 0.26
CA GLU A 72 -3.17 -18.88 -0.74
C GLU A 72 -2.19 -17.86 -0.13
N GLN A 73 -2.39 -17.49 1.14
CA GLN A 73 -1.49 -16.63 1.90
C GLN A 73 -0.17 -17.35 2.21
N GLU A 74 -0.23 -18.61 2.65
CA GLU A 74 0.95 -19.46 2.88
C GLU A 74 1.75 -19.65 1.58
N ARG A 75 1.06 -19.93 0.47
CA ARG A 75 1.69 -20.08 -0.84
C ARG A 75 2.42 -18.82 -1.28
N LEU A 76 1.83 -17.64 -1.07
CA LEU A 76 2.46 -16.36 -1.40
C LEU A 76 3.63 -16.04 -0.46
N ALA A 77 3.48 -16.27 0.85
CA ALA A 77 4.53 -16.07 1.84
C ALA A 77 5.77 -16.92 1.51
N ALA A 78 5.58 -18.21 1.22
CA ALA A 78 6.66 -19.11 0.85
C ALA A 78 7.44 -18.61 -0.37
N ARG A 79 6.73 -18.16 -1.43
CA ARG A 79 7.36 -17.60 -2.64
C ARG A 79 8.14 -16.32 -2.35
N LEU A 80 7.64 -15.45 -1.47
CA LEU A 80 8.34 -14.23 -1.09
C LEU A 80 9.61 -14.53 -0.28
N CYS A 81 9.54 -15.45 0.67
CA CYS A 81 10.70 -15.88 1.45
C CYS A 81 11.77 -16.54 0.54
N GLU A 82 11.37 -17.41 -0.39
CA GLU A 82 12.31 -18.07 -1.33
C GLU A 82 13.06 -17.07 -2.24
N LYS A 83 12.43 -15.94 -2.57
CA LYS A 83 12.98 -14.93 -3.49
C LYS A 83 13.54 -13.69 -2.78
N SER A 84 13.71 -13.72 -1.47
CA SER A 84 14.23 -12.59 -0.69
C SER A 84 15.07 -13.04 0.50
N PHE A 85 15.49 -12.10 1.34
CA PHE A 85 16.20 -12.38 2.59
C PHE A 85 15.26 -12.79 3.73
N ALA A 86 13.95 -12.64 3.55
CA ALA A 86 12.97 -12.78 4.62
C ALA A 86 12.72 -14.25 4.97
N ASN A 87 12.45 -14.51 6.26
CA ASN A 87 11.98 -15.82 6.72
C ASN A 87 10.47 -15.86 6.99
N LEU A 88 9.87 -14.69 7.27
CA LEU A 88 8.45 -14.53 7.61
C LEU A 88 7.88 -13.31 6.88
N VAL A 89 6.58 -13.35 6.58
CA VAL A 89 5.86 -12.28 5.89
C VAL A 89 4.59 -11.93 6.67
N PHE A 90 4.34 -10.63 6.82
CA PHE A 90 3.07 -10.09 7.28
C PHE A 90 2.35 -9.42 6.10
N PHE A 91 1.07 -9.75 5.88
CA PHE A 91 0.26 -9.15 4.84
C PHE A 91 -0.66 -8.08 5.40
N CYS A 92 -0.78 -6.98 4.66
CA CYS A 92 -1.68 -5.86 4.92
C CYS A 92 -2.20 -5.29 3.60
N ASN A 93 -2.98 -4.21 3.67
CA ASN A 93 -3.77 -3.71 2.55
C ASN A 93 -3.13 -2.49 1.87
N SER A 94 -2.20 -1.82 2.55
CA SER A 94 -1.54 -0.63 2.01
C SER A 94 -0.08 -0.54 2.42
N GLY A 95 0.68 0.28 1.68
CA GLY A 95 2.06 0.61 2.05
C GLY A 95 2.15 1.34 3.40
N ALA A 96 1.15 2.14 3.77
CA ALA A 96 1.13 2.81 5.07
C ALA A 96 1.00 1.80 6.24
N GLU A 97 0.12 0.80 6.11
CA GLU A 97 0.01 -0.28 7.10
C GLU A 97 1.28 -1.14 7.18
N ALA A 98 1.93 -1.39 6.04
CA ALA A 98 3.21 -2.09 6.01
C ALA A 98 4.28 -1.30 6.78
N MET A 99 4.37 0.02 6.57
CA MET A 99 5.31 0.88 7.28
C MET A 99 5.00 1.01 8.78
N GLU A 100 3.73 1.08 9.18
CA GLU A 100 3.34 0.95 10.60
C GLU A 100 3.82 -0.38 11.19
N GLY A 101 3.67 -1.48 10.44
CA GLY A 101 4.19 -2.80 10.81
C GLY A 101 5.71 -2.79 11.02
N VAL A 102 6.46 -2.16 10.13
CA VAL A 102 7.94 -2.01 10.23
C VAL A 102 8.31 -1.21 11.48
N ILE A 103 7.71 -0.03 11.68
CA ILE A 103 7.95 0.84 12.85
C ILE A 103 7.70 0.06 14.15
N LYS A 104 6.56 -0.62 14.24
CA LYS A 104 6.18 -1.40 15.42
C LYS A 104 7.12 -2.58 15.65
N THR A 105 7.49 -3.30 14.61
CA THR A 105 8.37 -4.47 14.72
C THR A 105 9.77 -4.07 15.18
N ALA A 106 10.34 -3.01 14.61
CA ALA A 106 11.66 -2.49 15.01
C ALA A 106 11.68 -2.05 16.48
N ARG A 107 10.68 -1.26 16.91
CA ARG A 107 10.54 -0.82 18.30
C ARG A 107 10.30 -1.99 19.26
N LYS A 108 9.42 -2.92 18.88
CA LYS A 108 9.11 -4.11 19.69
C LYS A 108 10.31 -5.01 19.86
N PHE A 109 11.13 -5.18 18.82
CA PHE A 109 12.38 -5.93 18.87
C PHE A 109 13.32 -5.35 19.95
N HIS A 110 13.60 -4.06 19.91
CA HIS A 110 14.49 -3.44 20.91
C HIS A 110 13.91 -3.52 22.33
N SER A 111 12.63 -3.20 22.49
CA SER A 111 11.95 -3.30 23.79
C SER A 111 11.98 -4.73 24.35
N HIS A 112 11.70 -5.74 23.52
CA HIS A 112 11.72 -7.14 23.93
C HIS A 112 13.13 -7.60 24.36
N ASN A 113 14.17 -7.07 23.71
CA ASN A 113 15.57 -7.32 24.05
C ASN A 113 16.10 -6.40 25.17
N GLY A 114 15.25 -5.81 26.00
CA GLY A 114 15.64 -5.04 27.19
C GLY A 114 16.16 -3.62 26.90
N ASN A 115 15.93 -3.09 25.70
CA ASN A 115 16.35 -1.74 25.30
C ASN A 115 15.14 -0.88 24.88
N PRO A 116 14.14 -0.65 25.75
CA PRO A 116 12.92 0.09 25.42
C PRO A 116 13.16 1.54 25.00
N GLU A 117 14.27 2.15 25.42
CA GLU A 117 14.71 3.49 25.04
C GLU A 117 15.17 3.61 23.57
N ARG A 118 15.43 2.48 22.90
CA ARG A 118 15.82 2.46 21.48
C ARG A 118 14.59 2.45 20.57
N TYR A 119 13.88 3.58 20.55
CA TYR A 119 12.68 3.77 19.74
C TYR A 119 12.83 4.83 18.63
N ARG A 120 13.95 5.57 18.61
CA ARG A 120 14.25 6.60 17.61
C ARG A 120 14.48 6.00 16.22
N ILE A 121 13.83 6.56 15.21
CA ILE A 121 13.87 6.17 13.81
C ILE A 121 14.46 7.33 13.01
N ILE A 122 15.52 7.05 12.27
CA ILE A 122 16.13 8.04 11.38
C ILE A 122 15.48 7.92 10.00
N VAL A 123 14.93 9.02 9.51
CA VAL A 123 14.34 9.15 8.17
C VAL A 123 15.13 10.16 7.36
N PHE A 124 14.95 10.12 6.04
CA PHE A 124 15.68 10.99 5.11
C PHE A 124 14.77 12.11 4.58
N SER A 125 15.36 13.26 4.27
CA SER A 125 14.66 14.32 3.53
C SER A 125 14.16 13.80 2.18
N GLY A 126 12.98 14.24 1.76
CA GLY A 126 12.26 13.75 0.59
C GLY A 126 11.52 12.41 0.77
N ALA A 127 11.52 11.82 1.97
CA ALA A 127 10.84 10.55 2.22
C ALA A 127 9.31 10.66 2.22
N PHE A 128 8.64 9.59 1.77
CA PHE A 128 7.21 9.39 1.88
C PHE A 128 6.91 7.96 2.35
N HIS A 129 6.26 7.82 3.51
CA HIS A 129 5.98 6.53 4.14
C HIS A 129 4.48 6.25 4.35
N GLY A 130 3.62 7.19 3.98
CA GLY A 130 2.17 7.07 4.16
C GLY A 130 1.57 8.28 4.85
N ARG A 131 0.31 8.13 5.26
CA ARG A 131 -0.50 9.20 5.84
C ARG A 131 -1.16 8.83 7.17
N THR A 132 -0.75 7.71 7.79
CA THR A 132 -1.11 7.44 9.20
C THR A 132 -0.27 8.32 10.12
N LEU A 133 -0.67 8.50 11.38
CA LEU A 133 0.02 9.45 12.27
C LEU A 133 1.52 9.13 12.45
N ALA A 134 1.92 7.86 12.55
CA ALA A 134 3.35 7.51 12.65
C ALA A 134 4.07 7.66 11.30
N THR A 135 3.43 7.27 10.19
CA THR A 135 4.08 7.33 8.87
C THR A 135 4.17 8.73 8.29
N ILE A 136 3.23 9.62 8.63
CA ILE A 136 3.28 11.04 8.25
C ILE A 136 4.28 11.82 9.11
N SER A 137 4.47 11.44 10.39
CA SER A 137 5.61 11.90 11.20
C SER A 137 6.95 11.50 10.56
N ALA A 138 7.03 10.29 10.02
CA ALA A 138 8.22 9.75 9.37
C ALA A 138 8.44 10.30 7.94
N SER A 139 7.50 11.06 7.38
CA SER A 139 7.58 11.59 6.00
C SER A 139 8.05 13.05 5.99
N ASP A 140 8.75 13.45 4.93
CA ASP A 140 9.17 14.84 4.73
C ASP A 140 8.05 15.63 4.02
N SER A 141 6.97 15.91 4.76
CA SER A 141 5.80 16.62 4.23
C SER A 141 5.20 17.61 5.23
N PRO A 142 5.75 18.83 5.34
CA PRO A 142 5.24 19.84 6.28
C PRO A 142 3.75 20.14 6.09
N LYS A 143 3.30 20.28 4.83
CA LYS A 143 1.89 20.45 4.50
C LYS A 143 1.03 19.24 4.87
N GLY A 144 1.60 18.04 4.76
CA GLY A 144 0.92 16.81 5.18
C GLY A 144 0.77 16.72 6.70
N GLN A 145 1.71 17.27 7.46
CA GLN A 145 1.73 17.20 8.93
C GLN A 145 0.91 18.29 9.61
N GLU A 146 0.68 19.42 8.93
CA GLU A 146 -0.07 20.56 9.45
C GLU A 146 -1.46 20.15 9.98
N GLY A 147 -1.76 20.54 11.23
CA GLY A 147 -3.06 20.29 11.86
C GLY A 147 -3.23 18.91 12.52
N PHE A 148 -2.22 18.02 12.49
CA PHE A 148 -2.29 16.68 13.09
C PHE A 148 -1.48 16.49 14.38
N GLY A 149 -0.94 17.58 14.94
CA GLY A 149 -0.09 17.53 16.14
C GLY A 149 -0.82 17.12 17.43
N PRO A 150 -0.10 16.64 18.47
CA PRO A 150 1.34 16.40 18.50
C PRO A 150 1.76 15.21 17.64
N MET A 151 2.90 15.34 16.96
CA MET A 151 3.41 14.29 16.07
C MET A 151 3.88 13.09 16.88
N THR A 152 3.77 11.89 16.28
CA THR A 152 4.29 10.66 16.89
C THR A 152 5.80 10.79 17.07
N GLU A 153 6.27 10.62 18.31
CA GLU A 153 7.69 10.69 18.63
C GLU A 153 8.48 9.46 18.14
N GLY A 154 9.77 9.70 17.93
CA GLY A 154 10.84 8.72 17.84
C GLY A 154 11.33 8.51 16.43
#